data_AF-A0A830HUA6-F1
#
_entry.id   AF-A0A830HUA6-F1
#
_cell.length_a   1.000
_cell.length_b   1.000
_cell.length_c   1.000
_cell.angle_alpha   90.00
_cell.angle_beta   90.00
_cell.angle_gamma   90.00
#
_symmetry.space_group_name_H-M   'P 1'
#
loop_
_entity.id
_entity.type
_entity.pdbx_description
1 polymer ?
#
loop_
_entity_poly.entity_id
_entity_poly.type
_entity_poly.pdbx_seq_one_letter_code
_entity_poly.pdbx_strand_id
1 'polypeptide(L)'
;MNDRSLLCVRLFNLAAAEVSKLVAESRKRFDEREREAQRLLADRKKTGTVTLDDELSALRREATIARHAWSQAEAVAQAETEARRKVEKALDAQRTRADKLDCERKRGAESVSHGNGFAPSVSSEVDVRKLMIDQVVQEARLSIEQIRQNETVADKRRKAVKDLRLKYHPDKHPVMRWLFEDVSKVVNAETESLIGGGGGTACLARAGTS
;
A
#
# COMPACT_ATOMS: atom_id res chain seq x y z
N MET A 1 -6.66 -10.25 31.26
CA MET A 1 -6.13 -8.97 30.72
C MET A 1 -5.36 -9.31 29.45
N ASN A 2 -5.66 -8.61 28.36
CA ASN A 2 -5.66 -9.15 27.00
C ASN A 2 -4.27 -9.27 26.33
N ASP A 3 -3.88 -10.47 25.89
CA ASP A 3 -2.67 -10.70 25.08
C ASP A 3 -2.60 -9.86 23.79
N ARG A 4 -3.77 -9.46 23.28
CA ARG A 4 -3.89 -8.55 22.12
C ARG A 4 -3.37 -7.13 22.37
N SER A 5 -3.50 -6.58 23.58
CA SER A 5 -2.96 -5.23 23.86
C SER A 5 -1.44 -5.25 23.95
N LEU A 6 -0.87 -6.35 24.47
CA LEU A 6 0.58 -6.54 24.56
C LEU A 6 1.24 -6.68 23.18
N LEU A 7 0.58 -7.38 22.25
CA LEU A 7 1.02 -7.51 20.86
C LEU A 7 1.02 -6.18 20.11
N CYS A 8 -0.03 -5.36 20.28
CA CYS A 8 -0.08 -4.03 19.66
C CYS A 8 1.02 -3.10 20.18
N VAL A 9 1.31 -3.10 21.49
CA VAL A 9 2.39 -2.30 22.07
C VAL A 9 3.76 -2.77 21.57
N ARG A 10 3.99 -4.08 21.46
CA ARG A 10 5.25 -4.62 20.91
C ARG A 10 5.45 -4.27 19.45
N LEU A 11 4.41 -4.37 18.62
CA LEU A 11 4.48 -3.98 17.21
C LEU A 11 4.72 -2.48 17.05
N PHE A 12 4.09 -1.64 17.88
CA PHE A 12 4.31 -0.20 17.87
C PHE A 12 5.75 0.17 18.27
N ASN A 13 6.29 -0.47 19.31
CA ASN A 13 7.67 -0.25 19.75
C ASN A 13 8.69 -0.73 18.70
N LEU A 14 8.40 -1.83 18.00
CA LEU A 14 9.25 -2.32 16.92
C LEU A 14 9.27 -1.33 15.74
N ALA A 15 8.09 -0.85 15.33
CA ALA A 15 7.95 0.15 14.28
C ALA A 15 8.64 1.48 14.66
N ALA A 16 8.50 1.93 15.92
CA ALA A 16 9.17 3.12 16.42
C ALA A 16 10.71 2.97 16.41
N ALA A 17 11.22 1.77 16.71
CA ALA A 17 12.66 1.48 16.64
C ALA A 17 13.18 1.48 15.20
N GLU A 18 12.42 0.94 14.25
CA GLU A 18 12.77 0.96 12.82
C GLU A 18 12.75 2.39 12.24
N VAL A 19 11.74 3.18 12.58
CA VAL A 19 11.67 4.61 12.20
C VAL A 19 12.85 5.37 12.80
N SER A 20 13.19 5.11 14.07
CA SER A 20 14.35 5.76 14.72
C SER A 20 15.67 5.40 14.05
N LYS A 21 15.86 4.15 13.62
CA LYS A 21 17.03 3.73 12.84
C LYS A 21 17.10 4.42 11.49
N LEU A 22 15.98 4.49 10.76
CA LEU A 22 15.92 5.14 9.45
C LEU A 22 16.21 6.64 9.53
N VAL A 23 15.71 7.31 10.58
CA VAL A 23 16.01 8.71 10.87
C VAL A 23 17.49 8.91 11.20
N ALA A 24 18.08 8.02 12.01
CA ALA A 24 19.50 8.08 12.34
C ALA A 24 20.40 7.85 11.11
N GLU A 25 20.05 6.91 10.23
CA GLU A 25 20.76 6.66 8.97
C GLU A 25 20.64 7.84 8.00
N SER A 26 19.45 8.42 7.88
CA SER A 26 19.22 9.59 7.04
C SER A 26 20.03 10.80 7.53
N ARG A 27 20.14 10.97 8.85
CA ARG A 27 20.95 12.04 9.45
C ARG A 27 22.44 11.81 9.22
N LYS A 28 22.94 10.58 9.36
CA LYS A 28 24.35 10.26 9.02
C LYS A 28 24.68 10.56 7.56
N ARG A 29 23.79 10.18 6.63
CA ARG A 29 23.96 10.49 5.19
C ARG A 29 23.94 11.98 4.92
N PHE A 30 23.15 12.75 5.66
CA PHE A 30 23.12 14.19 5.57
C PHE A 30 24.44 14.81 6.07
N ASP A 31 24.90 14.42 7.26
CA ASP A 31 26.15 14.91 7.84
C ASP A 31 27.37 14.54 6.96
N GLU A 32 27.35 13.37 6.32
CA GLU A 32 28.42 12.93 5.40
C GLU A 32 28.45 13.74 4.12
N ARG A 33 27.29 14.02 3.51
CA ARG A 33 27.17 14.94 2.37
C ARG A 33 27.62 16.36 2.72
N GLU A 34 27.31 16.82 3.94
CA GLU A 34 27.72 18.14 4.41
C GLU A 34 29.24 18.22 4.57
N ARG A 35 29.88 17.18 5.12
CA ARG A 35 31.35 17.09 5.19
C ARG A 35 32.01 17.01 3.81
N GLU A 36 31.44 16.26 2.87
CA GLU A 36 31.93 16.19 1.48
C GLU A 36 31.83 17.55 0.79
N ALA A 37 30.72 18.26 0.93
CA ALA A 37 30.55 19.61 0.39
C ALA A 37 31.57 20.60 0.98
N GLN A 38 31.81 20.53 2.29
CA GLN A 38 32.83 21.35 2.95
C GLN A 38 34.26 21.03 2.47
N ARG A 39 34.58 19.75 2.21
CA ARG A 39 35.87 19.35 1.62
C ARG A 39 36.05 19.88 0.21
N LEU A 40 35.04 19.77 -0.66
CA LEU A 40 35.08 20.31 -2.01
C LEU A 40 35.26 21.83 -2.04
N LEU A 41 34.62 22.54 -1.11
CA LEU A 41 34.82 23.99 -0.93
C LEU A 41 36.25 24.32 -0.45
N ALA A 42 36.80 23.52 0.47
CA ALA A 42 38.17 23.71 0.95
C ALA A 42 39.22 23.42 -0.15
N ASP A 43 38.99 22.40 -0.97
CA ASP A 43 39.85 22.06 -2.11
C ASP A 43 39.75 23.13 -3.20
N ARG A 44 38.55 23.68 -3.46
CA ARG A 44 38.36 24.84 -4.35
C ARG A 44 39.15 26.07 -3.89
N LYS A 45 39.18 26.35 -2.58
CA LYS A 45 39.96 27.45 -2.00
C LYS A 45 41.47 27.24 -2.15
N LYS A 46 41.95 26.00 -2.14
CA LYS A 46 43.36 25.66 -2.36
C LYS A 46 43.78 25.75 -3.83
N THR A 47 42.87 25.49 -4.77
CA THR A 47 43.18 25.47 -6.21
C THR A 47 43.32 26.85 -6.87
N GLY A 48 43.12 27.95 -6.14
CA GLY A 48 43.74 29.25 -6.44
C GLY A 48 43.53 29.93 -7.81
N THR A 49 42.72 29.37 -8.72
CA THR A 49 42.37 30.00 -10.01
C THR A 49 40.94 29.64 -10.37
N VAL A 50 39.97 30.25 -9.69
CA VAL A 50 38.58 30.24 -10.15
C VAL A 50 38.33 31.62 -10.74
N THR A 51 38.14 31.69 -12.05
CA THR A 51 37.78 32.95 -12.69
C THR A 51 36.35 33.33 -12.29
N LEU A 52 36.00 34.61 -12.30
CA LEU A 52 34.62 35.05 -11.98
C LEU A 52 33.57 34.35 -12.88
N ASP A 53 33.95 33.97 -14.10
CA ASP A 53 33.11 33.18 -15.01
C ASP A 53 32.89 31.75 -14.52
N ASP A 54 33.88 31.10 -13.91
CA ASP A 54 33.74 29.77 -13.30
C ASP A 54 32.84 29.81 -12.06
N GLU A 55 32.90 30.90 -11.28
CA GLU A 55 32.00 31.14 -10.14
C GLU A 55 30.57 31.41 -10.60
N LEU A 56 30.37 32.26 -11.61
CA LEU A 56 29.06 32.51 -12.22
C LEU A 56 28.46 31.23 -12.82
N SER A 57 29.29 30.43 -13.47
CA SER A 57 28.90 29.13 -14.02
C SER A 57 28.48 28.15 -12.92
N ALA A 58 29.23 28.10 -11.82
CA ALA A 58 28.92 27.25 -10.67
C ALA A 58 27.63 27.70 -9.97
N LEU A 59 27.46 29.00 -9.73
CA LEU A 59 26.25 29.57 -9.11
C LEU A 59 25.01 29.34 -9.98
N ARG A 60 25.12 29.43 -11.31
CA ARG A 60 24.01 29.09 -12.23
C ARG A 60 23.64 27.61 -12.14
N ARG A 61 24.62 26.71 -12.08
CA ARG A 61 24.37 25.27 -11.89
C ARG A 61 23.71 24.99 -10.55
N GLU A 62 24.21 25.59 -9.46
CA GLU A 62 23.60 25.46 -8.13
C GLU A 62 22.17 26.02 -8.09
N ALA A 63 21.91 27.18 -8.69
CA ALA A 63 20.56 27.73 -8.78
C ALA A 63 19.61 26.82 -9.57
N THR A 64 20.12 26.13 -10.60
CA THR A 64 19.33 25.19 -11.40
C THR A 64 19.02 23.91 -10.59
N ILE A 65 20.01 23.38 -9.87
CA ILE A 65 19.83 22.23 -8.97
C ILE A 65 18.86 22.58 -7.84
N ALA A 66 18.99 23.76 -7.23
CA ALA A 66 18.11 24.23 -6.16
C ALA A 66 16.66 24.39 -6.66
N ARG A 67 16.45 24.91 -7.87
CA ARG A 67 15.12 24.99 -8.50
C ARG A 67 14.51 23.61 -8.75
N HIS A 68 15.30 22.66 -9.26
CA HIS A 68 14.82 21.29 -9.45
C HIS A 68 14.49 20.60 -8.13
N ALA A 69 15.33 20.77 -7.11
CA ALA A 69 15.08 20.24 -5.77
C ALA A 69 13.83 20.85 -5.13
N TRP A 70 13.63 22.17 -5.30
CA TRP A 70 12.43 22.86 -4.80
C TRP A 70 11.17 22.38 -5.52
N SER A 71 11.20 22.25 -6.85
CA SER A 71 10.09 21.70 -7.63
C SER A 71 9.74 20.26 -7.23
N GLN A 72 10.74 19.42 -6.94
CA GLN A 72 10.51 18.07 -6.42
C GLN A 72 9.89 18.09 -5.02
N ALA A 73 10.38 18.97 -4.13
CA ALA A 73 9.80 19.12 -2.79
C ALA A 73 8.35 19.61 -2.84
N GLU A 74 8.02 20.50 -3.77
CA GLU A 74 6.66 20.99 -3.98
C GLU A 74 5.73 19.90 -4.52
N ALA A 75 6.20 19.06 -5.45
CA ALA A 75 5.46 17.89 -5.92
C ALA A 75 5.19 16.87 -4.80
N VAL A 76 6.17 16.65 -3.91
CA VAL A 76 6.00 15.77 -2.75
C VAL A 76 4.98 16.35 -1.76
N ALA A 77 5.03 17.65 -1.49
CA ALA A 77 4.05 18.33 -0.64
C ALA A 77 2.63 18.24 -1.22
N GLN A 78 2.48 18.44 -2.53
CA GLN A 78 1.19 18.28 -3.22
C GLN A 78 0.68 16.84 -3.11
N ALA A 79 1.52 15.84 -3.38
CA ALA A 79 1.15 14.43 -3.22
C ALA A 79 0.74 14.08 -1.77
N GLU A 80 1.42 14.66 -0.77
CA GLU A 80 1.08 14.47 0.64
C GLU A 80 -0.29 15.09 0.97
N THR A 81 -0.59 16.29 0.49
CA THR A 81 -1.91 16.92 0.69
C THR A 81 -3.04 16.13 0.02
N GLU A 82 -2.81 15.59 -1.18
CA GLU A 82 -3.78 14.73 -1.86
C GLU A 82 -4.00 13.42 -1.11
N ALA A 83 -2.94 12.80 -0.60
CA ALA A 83 -3.03 11.59 0.22
C ALA A 83 -3.83 11.85 1.50
N ARG A 84 -3.56 12.96 2.21
CA ARG A 84 -4.32 13.38 3.40
C ARG A 84 -5.80 13.55 3.08
N ARG A 85 -6.12 14.21 1.96
CA ARG A 85 -7.51 14.42 1.51
C ARG A 85 -8.23 13.11 1.18
N LYS A 86 -7.53 12.12 0.61
CA LYS A 86 -8.09 10.79 0.33
C LYS A 86 -8.39 10.04 1.64
N VAL A 87 -7.49 10.10 2.61
CA VAL A 87 -7.67 9.48 3.93
C VAL A 87 -8.84 10.13 4.68
N GLU A 88 -8.94 11.45 4.67
CA GLU A 88 -10.05 12.19 5.29
C GLU A 88 -11.41 11.78 4.69
N LYS A 89 -11.52 11.74 3.36
CA LYS A 89 -12.74 11.24 2.69
C LYS A 89 -13.08 9.79 3.05
N ALA A 90 -12.08 8.94 3.21
CA ALA A 90 -12.28 7.54 3.62
C ALA A 90 -12.78 7.44 5.07
N LEU A 91 -12.27 8.28 5.97
CA LEU A 91 -12.74 8.35 7.36
C LEU A 91 -14.18 8.86 7.44
N ASP A 92 -14.55 9.88 6.68
CA ASP A 92 -15.94 10.36 6.62
C ASP A 92 -16.89 9.33 6.01
N ALA A 93 -16.43 8.56 5.01
CA ALA A 93 -17.19 7.43 4.47
C ALA A 93 -17.39 6.33 5.52
N GLN A 94 -16.44 6.09 6.42
CA GLN A 94 -16.61 5.16 7.53
C GLN A 94 -17.54 5.69 8.62
N ARG A 95 -17.44 6.99 8.96
CA ARG A 95 -18.35 7.64 9.92
C ARG A 95 -19.80 7.58 9.45
N THR A 96 -20.05 7.95 8.18
CA THR A 96 -21.40 7.87 7.60
C THR A 96 -21.94 6.44 7.51
N ARG A 97 -21.07 5.43 7.31
CA ARG A 97 -21.46 4.02 7.39
C ARG A 97 -21.80 3.60 8.83
N ALA A 98 -21.02 4.05 9.81
CA ALA A 98 -21.31 3.81 11.22
C ALA A 98 -22.63 4.46 11.64
N ASP A 99 -22.88 5.71 11.25
CA ASP A 99 -24.13 6.42 11.53
C ASP A 99 -25.34 5.72 10.91
N LYS A 100 -25.20 5.18 9.70
CA LYS A 100 -26.26 4.36 9.06
C LYS A 100 -26.56 3.10 9.85
N LEU A 101 -25.53 2.38 10.29
CA LEU A 101 -25.68 1.16 11.10
C LEU A 101 -26.30 1.48 12.47
N ASP A 102 -25.96 2.62 13.09
CA ASP A 102 -26.57 3.06 14.34
C ASP A 102 -28.03 3.50 14.16
N CYS A 103 -28.37 4.16 13.05
CA CYS A 103 -29.76 4.46 12.69
C CYS A 103 -30.59 3.19 12.39
N GLU A 104 -29.98 2.17 11.81
CA GLU A 104 -30.62 0.86 11.60
C GLU A 104 -30.81 0.10 12.92
N ARG A 105 -29.83 0.14 13.84
CA ARG A 105 -29.97 -0.41 15.19
C ARG A 105 -31.07 0.28 15.99
N LYS A 106 -31.17 1.61 15.92
CA LYS A 106 -32.24 2.36 16.59
C LYS A 106 -33.62 2.03 16.02
N ARG A 107 -33.76 1.94 14.69
CA ARG A 107 -35.00 1.46 14.04
C ARG A 107 -35.34 0.01 14.38
N GLY A 108 -34.34 -0.86 14.49
CA GLY A 108 -34.50 -2.25 14.95
C GLY A 108 -34.94 -2.32 16.42
N ALA A 109 -34.45 -1.43 17.28
CA ALA A 109 -34.85 -1.37 18.69
C ALA A 109 -36.28 -0.85 18.89
N GLU A 110 -36.75 0.08 18.05
CA GLU A 110 -38.12 0.59 18.08
C GLU A 110 -39.16 -0.41 17.53
N SER A 111 -38.74 -1.34 16.67
CA SER A 111 -39.60 -2.38 16.08
C SER A 111 -39.69 -3.68 16.90
N VAL A 112 -38.99 -3.80 18.03
CA VAL A 112 -39.00 -4.99 18.92
C VAL A 112 -40.09 -4.92 20.01
N SER A 113 -41.03 -3.98 19.92
CA SER A 113 -42.17 -3.94 20.86
C SER A 113 -43.36 -4.83 20.49
N HIS A 114 -43.41 -5.44 19.31
CA HIS A 114 -44.51 -6.35 18.93
C HIS A 114 -44.02 -7.57 18.14
N GLY A 115 -44.00 -8.72 18.83
CA GLY A 115 -44.41 -10.00 18.24
C GLY A 115 -43.40 -10.79 17.38
N ASN A 116 -43.16 -12.01 17.86
CA ASN A 116 -42.75 -13.20 17.13
C ASN A 116 -41.30 -13.30 16.62
N GLY A 117 -40.65 -14.36 17.12
CA GLY A 117 -39.33 -14.80 16.70
C GLY A 117 -39.27 -15.08 15.20
N PHE A 118 -38.44 -14.30 14.51
CA PHE A 118 -37.94 -14.63 13.20
C PHE A 118 -36.43 -14.85 13.34
N ALA A 119 -36.00 -16.09 13.17
CA ALA A 119 -34.58 -16.42 13.08
C ALA A 119 -33.97 -15.63 11.91
N PRO A 120 -32.82 -14.95 12.08
CA PRO A 120 -32.16 -14.29 10.96
C PRO A 120 -31.70 -15.39 9.99
N SER A 121 -32.37 -15.45 8.84
CA SER A 121 -32.08 -16.41 7.79
C SER A 121 -30.66 -16.17 7.26
N VAL A 122 -29.94 -17.27 7.20
CA VAL A 122 -28.60 -17.60 6.65
C VAL A 122 -28.17 -16.90 5.34
N SER A 123 -29.01 -16.06 4.74
CA SER A 123 -28.77 -15.41 3.45
C SER A 123 -27.84 -14.20 3.53
N SER A 124 -27.92 -13.39 4.60
CA SER A 124 -27.11 -12.16 4.71
C SER A 124 -25.63 -12.45 5.03
N GLU A 125 -25.32 -13.54 5.72
CA GLU A 125 -23.92 -13.93 5.98
C GLU A 125 -23.22 -14.42 4.70
N VAL A 126 -23.92 -15.15 3.82
CA VAL A 126 -23.35 -15.64 2.56
C VAL A 126 -23.04 -14.47 1.62
N ASP A 127 -23.91 -13.45 1.57
CA ASP A 127 -23.71 -12.27 0.74
C ASP A 127 -22.54 -11.41 1.23
N VAL A 128 -22.38 -11.23 2.54
CA VAL A 128 -21.23 -10.51 3.12
C VAL A 128 -19.92 -11.25 2.85
N ARG A 129 -19.91 -12.58 2.99
CA ARG A 129 -18.71 -13.38 2.67
C ARG A 129 -18.32 -13.26 1.20
N LYS A 130 -19.30 -13.34 0.29
CA LYS A 130 -19.07 -13.20 -1.14
C LYS A 130 -18.54 -11.81 -1.51
N LEU A 131 -19.11 -10.75 -0.95
CA LEU A 131 -18.63 -9.37 -1.12
C LEU A 131 -17.19 -9.18 -0.63
N MET A 132 -16.83 -9.79 0.50
CA MET A 132 -15.45 -9.74 1.01
C MET A 132 -14.47 -10.48 0.11
N ILE A 133 -14.86 -11.65 -0.41
CA ILE A 133 -14.04 -12.39 -1.39
C ILE A 133 -13.85 -11.54 -2.65
N ASP A 134 -14.93 -11.00 -3.21
CA ASP A 134 -14.89 -10.20 -4.44
C ASP A 134 -14.01 -8.95 -4.27
N GLN A 135 -14.10 -8.26 -3.12
CA GLN A 135 -13.26 -7.11 -2.81
C GLN A 135 -11.76 -7.47 -2.77
N VAL A 136 -11.42 -8.55 -2.07
CA VAL A 136 -10.02 -8.98 -1.94
C VAL A 136 -9.46 -9.49 -3.27
N VAL A 137 -10.29 -10.16 -4.08
CA VAL A 137 -9.94 -10.57 -5.45
C VAL A 137 -9.70 -9.36 -6.35
N GLN A 138 -10.52 -8.31 -6.26
CA GLN A 138 -10.28 -7.09 -7.03
C GLN A 138 -8.98 -6.38 -6.65
N GLU A 139 -8.65 -6.30 -5.36
CA GLU A 139 -7.37 -5.74 -4.92
C GLU A 139 -6.18 -6.56 -5.41
N ALA A 140 -6.31 -7.89 -5.43
CA ALA A 140 -5.28 -8.77 -5.97
C ALA A 140 -5.10 -8.59 -7.48
N ARG A 141 -6.19 -8.41 -8.24
CA ARG A 141 -6.19 -8.08 -9.68
C ARG A 141 -5.50 -6.76 -9.98
N LEU A 142 -5.79 -5.72 -9.20
CA LEU A 142 -5.12 -4.42 -9.34
C LEU A 142 -3.62 -4.52 -9.06
N SER A 143 -3.24 -5.31 -8.05
CA SER A 143 -1.82 -5.56 -7.73
C SER A 143 -1.11 -6.34 -8.85
N ILE A 144 -1.78 -7.32 -9.46
CA ILE A 144 -1.32 -8.06 -10.63
C ILE A 144 -1.10 -7.14 -11.83
N GLU A 145 -2.04 -6.26 -12.12
CA GLU A 145 -1.95 -5.32 -13.25
C GLU A 145 -0.85 -4.27 -13.01
N GLN A 146 -0.65 -3.84 -11.76
CA GLN A 146 0.49 -3.00 -11.38
C GLN A 146 1.84 -3.71 -11.59
N ILE A 147 1.95 -5.00 -11.25
CA ILE A 147 3.15 -5.81 -11.53
C ILE A 147 3.37 -5.93 -13.05
N ARG A 148 2.30 -6.01 -13.83
CA ARG A 148 2.37 -6.04 -15.31
C ARG A 148 2.91 -4.73 -15.90
N GLN A 149 2.47 -3.59 -15.37
CA GLN A 149 2.80 -2.26 -15.90
C GLN A 149 4.13 -1.70 -15.39
N ASN A 150 4.51 -1.98 -14.15
CA ASN A 150 5.68 -1.37 -13.51
C ASN A 150 6.99 -2.17 -13.68
N GLU A 151 6.92 -3.47 -13.97
CA GLU A 151 8.10 -4.33 -14.02
C GLU A 151 8.37 -4.88 -15.43
N THR A 152 9.41 -4.34 -16.06
CA THR A 152 9.92 -4.74 -17.39
C THR A 152 10.88 -5.93 -17.35
N VAL A 153 11.43 -6.25 -16.16
CA VAL A 153 12.40 -7.34 -15.97
C VAL A 153 11.69 -8.59 -15.46
N ALA A 154 11.74 -9.69 -16.23
CA ALA A 154 11.04 -10.95 -15.94
C ALA A 154 11.32 -11.53 -14.54
N ASP A 155 12.53 -11.36 -14.02
CA ASP A 155 12.92 -11.88 -12.71
C ASP A 155 12.34 -11.05 -11.55
N LYS A 156 12.18 -9.74 -11.75
CA LYS A 156 11.48 -8.86 -10.79
C LYS A 156 10.00 -9.20 -10.77
N ARG A 157 9.39 -9.40 -11.95
CA ARG A 157 8.01 -9.85 -12.10
C ARG A 157 7.75 -11.18 -11.38
N ARG A 158 8.63 -12.16 -11.53
CA ARG A 158 8.55 -13.44 -10.81
C ARG A 158 8.66 -13.26 -9.29
N LYS A 159 9.50 -12.34 -8.83
CA LYS A 159 9.65 -12.03 -7.39
C LYS A 159 8.40 -11.36 -6.84
N ALA A 160 7.87 -10.35 -7.51
CA ALA A 160 6.65 -9.65 -7.11
C ALA A 160 5.43 -10.59 -7.08
N VAL A 161 5.33 -11.51 -8.05
CA VAL A 161 4.30 -12.56 -8.04
C VAL A 161 4.46 -13.53 -6.87
N LYS A 162 5.69 -13.94 -6.54
CA LYS A 162 5.96 -14.77 -5.34
C LYS A 162 5.55 -14.05 -4.06
N ASP A 163 5.86 -12.77 -3.94
CA ASP A 163 5.49 -11.95 -2.78
C ASP A 163 3.97 -11.79 -2.68
N LEU A 164 3.28 -11.63 -3.81
CA LEU A 164 1.82 -11.61 -3.87
C LEU A 164 1.20 -12.94 -3.43
N ARG A 165 1.70 -14.07 -3.95
CA ARG A 165 1.25 -15.42 -3.53
C ARG A 165 1.46 -15.64 -2.03
N LEU A 166 2.56 -15.14 -1.48
CA LEU A 166 2.88 -15.24 -0.06
C LEU A 166 1.95 -14.35 0.80
N LYS A 167 1.54 -13.19 0.28
CA LYS A 167 0.62 -12.25 0.96
C LYS A 167 -0.79 -12.83 1.13
N TYR A 168 -1.26 -13.58 0.13
CA TYR A 168 -2.60 -14.18 0.11
C TYR A 168 -2.61 -15.67 0.48
N HIS A 169 -1.52 -16.21 1.04
CA HIS A 169 -1.44 -17.62 1.41
C HIS A 169 -2.32 -17.94 2.65
N PRO A 170 -3.15 -19.00 2.62
CA PRO A 170 -4.09 -19.32 3.70
C PRO A 170 -3.41 -19.58 5.06
N ASP A 171 -2.18 -20.10 5.08
CA ASP A 171 -1.43 -20.32 6.34
C ASP A 171 -0.92 -19.04 7.02
N LYS A 172 -0.81 -17.91 6.30
CA LYS A 172 -0.44 -16.64 6.95
C LYS A 172 -1.61 -15.96 7.65
N HIS A 173 -2.84 -16.40 7.36
CA HIS A 173 -4.07 -15.82 7.88
C HIS A 173 -4.99 -16.88 8.50
N PRO A 174 -4.63 -17.47 9.65
CA PRO A 174 -5.38 -18.57 10.25
C PRO A 174 -6.82 -18.18 10.64
N VAL A 175 -7.08 -16.90 10.92
CA VAL A 175 -8.41 -16.38 11.29
C VAL A 175 -9.35 -16.25 10.08
N MET A 176 -8.79 -16.04 8.89
CA MET A 176 -9.55 -15.87 7.63
C MET A 176 -9.16 -16.94 6.60
N ARG A 177 -8.79 -18.13 7.06
CA ARG A 177 -8.29 -19.21 6.20
C ARG A 177 -9.25 -19.52 5.05
N TRP A 178 -10.55 -19.57 5.33
CA TRP A 178 -11.61 -19.81 4.33
C TRP A 178 -11.66 -18.73 3.24
N LEU A 179 -11.40 -17.47 3.57
CA LEU A 179 -11.38 -16.36 2.62
C LEU A 179 -10.13 -16.42 1.73
N PHE A 180 -8.97 -16.65 2.34
CA PHE A 180 -7.70 -16.69 1.64
C PHE A 180 -7.49 -17.97 0.85
N GLU A 181 -8.20 -19.05 1.14
CA GLU A 181 -8.18 -20.27 0.34
C GLU A 181 -8.83 -20.06 -1.03
N ASP A 182 -9.99 -19.40 -1.07
CA ASP A 182 -10.67 -19.06 -2.33
C ASP A 182 -9.96 -17.94 -3.09
N VAL A 183 -9.48 -16.92 -2.39
CA VAL A 183 -8.66 -15.86 -2.99
C VAL A 183 -7.34 -16.43 -3.54
N SER A 184 -6.66 -17.33 -2.81
CA SER A 184 -5.39 -17.92 -3.25
C SER A 184 -5.57 -18.75 -4.53
N LYS A 185 -6.68 -19.47 -4.70
CA LYS A 185 -6.99 -20.18 -5.96
C LYS A 185 -7.09 -19.22 -7.14
N VAL A 186 -7.84 -18.13 -6.98
CA VAL A 186 -8.01 -17.12 -8.05
C VAL A 186 -6.69 -16.42 -8.36
N VAL A 187 -5.94 -16.01 -7.33
CA VAL A 187 -4.63 -15.37 -7.48
C VAL A 187 -3.60 -16.33 -8.09
N ASN A 188 -3.60 -17.61 -7.75
CA ASN A 188 -2.71 -18.59 -8.36
C ASN A 188 -3.02 -18.79 -9.83
N ALA A 189 -4.30 -18.89 -10.22
CA ALA A 189 -4.73 -19.01 -11.61
C ALA A 189 -4.36 -17.75 -12.44
N GLU A 190 -4.57 -16.55 -11.89
CA GLU A 190 -4.24 -15.30 -12.59
C GLU A 190 -2.73 -15.01 -12.62
N THR A 191 -1.96 -15.48 -11.63
CA THR A 191 -0.49 -15.37 -11.65
C THR A 191 0.16 -16.43 -12.54
N GLU A 192 -0.46 -17.59 -12.69
CA GLU A 192 -0.06 -18.60 -13.66
C GLU A 192 -0.28 -18.14 -15.10
N SER A 193 -1.33 -17.36 -15.40
CA SER A 193 -1.48 -16.77 -16.74
C SER A 193 -0.44 -15.69 -17.06
N LEU A 194 0.18 -15.06 -16.04
CA LEU A 194 1.24 -14.06 -16.20
C LEU A 194 2.64 -14.65 -16.33
N ILE A 195 2.91 -15.78 -15.66
CA ILE A 195 4.22 -16.46 -15.68
C ILE A 195 4.25 -17.58 -16.73
N GLY A 196 3.11 -18.22 -16.97
CA GLY A 196 2.92 -19.39 -17.82
C GLY A 196 2.33 -19.02 -19.18
N GLY A 197 3.19 -18.52 -20.08
CA GLY A 197 2.99 -18.67 -21.53
C GLY A 197 3.37 -20.08 -22.03
N GLY A 198 3.07 -21.13 -21.27
CA GLY A 198 3.48 -22.49 -21.59
C GLY A 198 2.83 -23.55 -20.71
N GLY A 199 1.77 -24.17 -21.25
CA GLY A 199 1.28 -25.49 -20.82
C GLY A 199 0.06 -25.48 -19.91
N GLY A 200 -1.14 -25.67 -20.48
CA GLY A 200 -2.34 -26.05 -19.73
C GLY A 200 -3.62 -25.39 -20.22
N THR A 201 -4.08 -25.77 -21.40
CA THR A 201 -5.43 -25.51 -21.90
C THR A 201 -6.51 -26.13 -20.99
N ALA A 202 -7.73 -25.55 -21.08
CA ALA A 202 -9.01 -25.98 -20.50
C ALA A 202 -9.22 -25.55 -19.03
N CYS A 203 -10.28 -24.83 -18.63
CA CYS A 203 -11.67 -24.92 -19.05
C CYS A 203 -12.38 -23.56 -18.86
N LEU A 204 -12.68 -22.85 -19.95
CA LEU A 204 -13.75 -21.85 -19.98
C LEU A 204 -14.80 -22.33 -20.99
N ALA A 205 -15.71 -23.17 -20.51
CA ALA A 205 -16.94 -23.49 -21.24
C ALA A 205 -18.06 -22.60 -20.71
N ARG A 206 -18.19 -21.46 -21.39
CA ARG A 206 -19.40 -20.69 -21.67
C ARG A 206 -20.70 -21.50 -21.46
N ALA A 207 -21.46 -21.19 -20.42
CA ALA A 207 -22.85 -21.60 -20.29
C ALA A 207 -23.74 -20.41 -20.68
N GLY A 208 -24.14 -20.39 -21.95
CA GLY A 208 -25.20 -19.55 -22.47
C GLY A 208 -26.11 -20.41 -23.33
N THR A 209 -27.41 -20.16 -23.14
CA THR A 209 -28.56 -20.50 -24.00
C THR A 209 -28.97 -21.97 -24.11
N SER A 210 -30.06 -22.30 -23.42
CA SER A 210 -31.33 -22.72 -24.05
C SER A 210 -32.48 -22.32 -23.14
#